data_AF-A0AA36GGG8-F1
#
_entry.id   AF-A0AA36GGG8-F1
#
_cell.length_a   1.000
_cell.length_b   1.000
_cell.length_c   1.000
_cell.angle_alpha   90.00
_cell.angle_beta   90.00
_cell.angle_gamma   90.00
#
_symmetry.space_group_name_H-M   'P 1'
#
loop_
_entity.id
_entity.type
_entity.pdbx_description
1 polymer ?
#
loop_
_entity_poly.entity_id
_entity_poly.type
_entity_poly.pdbx_seq_one_letter_code
_entity_poly.pdbx_strand_id
1 'polypeptide(L)'
;MSIFVAQRHYDHIMSAPFQKAIMDHNRNLGRDKWVAVGRVLTPNEREDYDTGCALKRLILAKLRQERVSNPKLHIPFIIVDKRSLRLRIDKEYVMLDDATARYGIAAEAVTEDRARHNRVNTPTDRRAGSKRPGPSFEGPGNKLPRN
;
A
#
# COMPACT_ATOMS: atom_id res chain seq x y z
N MET A 1 11.69 18.04 24.32
CA MET A 1 10.46 18.71 23.81
C MET A 1 10.05 18.30 22.38
N SER A 2 10.92 17.71 21.55
CA SER A 2 10.59 17.31 20.16
C SER A 2 9.55 16.18 20.04
N ILE A 3 9.54 15.22 20.97
CA ILE A 3 8.64 14.05 20.93
C ILE A 3 7.16 14.46 21.05
N PHE A 4 6.84 15.46 21.88
CA PHE A 4 5.46 15.96 22.04
C PHE A 4 4.95 16.74 20.82
N VAL A 5 5.85 17.42 20.10
CA VAL A 5 5.51 18.13 18.86
C VAL A 5 5.18 17.13 17.76
N ALA A 6 5.94 16.05 17.65
CA ALA A 6 5.68 14.99 16.67
C ALA A 6 4.33 14.29 16.90
N GLN A 7 3.97 14.01 18.17
CA GLN A 7 2.68 13.39 18.50
C GLN A 7 1.49 14.29 18.15
N ARG A 8 1.53 15.58 18.47
CA ARG A 8 0.44 16.52 18.13
C ARG A 8 0.24 16.65 16.62
N HIS A 9 1.32 16.69 15.84
CA HIS A 9 1.22 16.71 14.38
C HIS A 9 0.63 15.41 13.84
N TYR A 10 1.06 14.26 14.39
CA TYR A 10 0.49 12.97 14.03
C TYR A 10 -1.02 12.91 14.33
N ASP A 11 -1.43 13.31 15.54
CA ASP A 11 -2.84 13.30 15.94
C ASP A 11 -3.69 14.23 15.07
N HIS A 12 -3.16 15.40 14.70
CA HIS A 12 -3.83 16.31 13.77
C HIS A 12 -3.98 15.70 12.38
N ILE A 13 -2.92 15.14 11.82
CA ILE A 13 -2.93 14.51 10.49
C ILE A 13 -3.87 13.29 10.46
N MET A 14 -3.92 12.53 11.55
CA MET A 14 -4.80 11.35 11.69
C MET A 14 -6.22 11.71 12.16
N SER A 15 -6.49 12.98 12.45
CA SER A 15 -7.81 13.44 12.90
C SER A 15 -8.86 13.29 11.81
N ALA A 16 -10.09 12.99 12.20
CA ALA A 16 -11.21 12.88 11.27
C ALA A 16 -11.41 14.14 10.39
N PRO A 17 -11.28 15.39 10.93
CA PRO A 17 -11.38 16.59 10.10
C PRO A 17 -10.33 16.67 8.99
N PHE A 18 -9.06 16.38 9.29
CA PHE A 18 -7.98 16.46 8.31
C PHE A 18 -8.10 15.36 7.25
N GLN A 19 -8.41 14.13 7.68
CA GLN A 19 -8.66 13.00 6.78
C GLN A 19 -9.84 13.28 5.83
N LYS A 20 -10.91 13.91 6.34
CA LYS A 20 -12.04 14.35 5.51
C LYS A 20 -11.61 15.40 4.47
N ALA A 21 -10.81 16.39 4.87
CA ALA A 21 -10.31 17.40 3.93
C ALA A 21 -9.48 16.79 2.78
N ILE A 22 -8.64 15.78 3.09
CA ILE A 22 -7.92 15.01 2.06
C ILE A 22 -8.89 14.26 1.13
N MET A 23 -9.90 13.60 1.69
CA MET A 23 -10.90 12.90 0.88
C MET A 23 -11.66 13.84 -0.04
N ASP A 24 -12.07 15.00 0.45
CA ASP A 24 -12.78 16.00 -0.34
C ASP A 24 -11.85 16.58 -1.43
N HIS A 25 -10.57 16.79 -1.13
CA HIS A 25 -9.57 17.17 -2.13
C HIS A 25 -9.41 16.10 -3.23
N ASN A 26 -9.32 14.82 -2.85
CA ASN A 26 -9.17 13.70 -3.78
C ASN A 26 -10.37 13.52 -4.72
N ARG A 27 -11.57 13.98 -4.35
CA ARG A 27 -12.75 13.93 -5.24
C ARG A 27 -12.57 14.73 -6.53
N ASN A 28 -11.73 15.76 -6.49
CA ASN A 28 -11.44 16.61 -7.64
C ASN A 28 -10.21 16.13 -8.44
N LEU A 29 -9.60 15.02 -8.03
CA LEU A 29 -8.40 14.46 -8.65
C LEU A 29 -8.71 13.13 -9.33
N GLY A 30 -7.98 12.85 -10.42
CA GLY A 30 -7.88 11.50 -10.96
C GLY A 30 -7.32 10.53 -9.92
N ARG A 31 -7.77 9.26 -9.95
CA ARG A 31 -7.37 8.24 -8.95
C ARG A 31 -5.85 8.03 -8.87
N ASP A 32 -5.14 8.29 -9.96
CA ASP A 32 -3.68 8.26 -10.07
C ASP A 32 -2.98 9.35 -9.25
N LYS A 33 -3.70 10.42 -8.88
CA LYS A 33 -3.18 11.59 -8.15
C LYS A 33 -3.69 11.69 -6.71
N TRP A 34 -4.35 10.65 -6.21
CA TRP A 34 -4.91 10.68 -4.87
C TRP A 34 -3.81 10.76 -3.81
N VAL A 35 -3.95 11.72 -2.91
CA VAL A 35 -3.09 11.87 -1.75
C VAL A 35 -3.66 11.02 -0.62
N ALA A 36 -2.84 10.17 -0.02
CA ALA A 36 -3.20 9.39 1.15
C ALA A 36 -2.19 9.66 2.26
N VAL A 37 -2.70 9.94 3.46
CA VAL A 37 -1.86 10.17 4.64
C VAL A 37 -2.26 9.18 5.71
N GLY A 38 -1.27 8.57 6.33
CA GLY A 38 -1.50 7.54 7.34
C GLY A 38 -0.26 7.21 8.14
N ARG A 39 -0.42 6.30 9.09
CA ARG A 39 0.67 5.73 9.88
C ARG A 39 1.76 5.15 8.96
N VAL A 40 3.00 5.56 9.21
CA VAL A 40 4.19 4.94 8.61
C VAL A 40 4.52 3.69 9.40
N LEU A 41 4.63 2.56 8.70
CA LEU A 41 5.00 1.28 9.28
C LEU A 41 6.53 1.18 9.33
N THR A 42 7.05 0.62 10.43
CA THR A 42 8.45 0.16 10.49
C THR A 42 8.69 -0.97 9.47
N PRO A 43 9.95 -1.31 9.12
CA PRO A 43 10.22 -2.38 8.17
C PRO A 43 9.54 -3.71 8.52
N ASN A 44 9.59 -4.13 9.78
CA ASN A 44 8.95 -5.37 10.25
C ASN A 44 7.42 -5.30 10.12
N GLU A 45 6.82 -4.19 10.57
CA GLU A 45 5.37 -4.01 10.48
C GLU A 45 4.88 -3.91 9.04
N ARG A 46 5.73 -3.44 8.12
CA ARG A 46 5.43 -3.43 6.70
C ARG A 46 5.36 -4.85 6.16
N GLU A 47 6.26 -5.75 6.58
CA GLU A 47 6.20 -7.15 6.19
C GLU A 47 4.91 -7.82 6.69
N ASP A 48 4.52 -7.57 7.95
CA ASP A 48 3.26 -8.08 8.51
C ASP A 48 2.04 -7.52 7.78
N TYR A 49 2.05 -6.23 7.48
CA TYR A 49 0.98 -5.57 6.73
C TYR A 49 0.85 -6.11 5.30
N ASP A 50 1.97 -6.33 4.61
CA ASP A 50 1.99 -6.91 3.27
C ASP A 50 1.50 -8.37 3.28
N THR A 51 1.85 -9.12 4.33
CA THR A 51 1.33 -10.47 4.60
C THR A 51 -0.18 -10.45 4.81
N GLY A 52 -0.69 -9.53 5.64
CA GLY A 52 -2.13 -9.33 5.82
C GLY A 52 -2.84 -8.93 4.53
N CYS A 53 -2.21 -8.12 3.68
CA CYS A 53 -2.75 -7.74 2.37
C CYS A 53 -2.83 -8.93 1.40
N ALA A 54 -1.79 -9.77 1.36
CA ALA A 54 -1.79 -11.02 0.60
C ALA A 54 -2.90 -11.96 1.10
N LEU A 55 -2.99 -12.14 2.42
CA LEU A 55 -4.02 -12.98 3.04
C LEU A 55 -5.44 -12.49 2.69
N LYS A 56 -5.69 -11.18 2.79
CA LYS A 56 -6.96 -10.58 2.34
C LYS A 56 -7.29 -10.93 0.88
N ARG A 57 -6.31 -10.82 -0.03
CA ARG A 57 -6.53 -11.12 -1.46
C ARG A 57 -6.88 -12.60 -1.65
N LEU A 58 -6.18 -13.50 -0.97
CA LEU A 58 -6.42 -14.94 -1.03
C LEU A 58 -7.79 -15.32 -0.45
N ILE A 59 -8.17 -14.77 0.69
CA ILE A 59 -9.51 -14.99 1.28
C ILE A 59 -10.59 -14.55 0.28
N LEU A 60 -10.46 -13.35 -0.29
CA LEU A 60 -11.44 -12.86 -1.26
C LEU A 60 -11.48 -13.70 -2.54
N ALA A 61 -10.33 -14.18 -3.03
CA ALA A 61 -10.27 -15.06 -4.19
C ALA A 61 -11.01 -16.38 -3.92
N LYS A 62 -10.75 -17.00 -2.77
CA LYS A 62 -11.41 -18.24 -2.33
C LYS A 62 -12.92 -18.06 -2.19
N LEU A 63 -13.36 -17.04 -1.46
CA LEU A 63 -14.79 -16.77 -1.26
C LEU A 63 -15.51 -16.44 -2.56
N ARG A 64 -14.83 -15.78 -3.51
CA ARG A 64 -15.39 -15.56 -4.85
C ARG A 64 -15.54 -16.85 -5.63
N GLN A 65 -14.57 -17.76 -5.55
CA GLN A 65 -14.64 -19.07 -6.19
C GLN A 65 -15.80 -19.89 -5.61
N GLU A 66 -15.94 -19.92 -4.28
CA GLU A 66 -17.05 -20.60 -3.62
C GLU A 66 -18.41 -19.98 -3.96
N ARG A 67 -18.46 -18.65 -4.20
CA ARG A 67 -19.69 -17.99 -4.65
C ARG A 67 -20.12 -18.41 -6.06
N VAL A 68 -19.19 -18.86 -6.91
CA VAL A 68 -19.56 -19.43 -8.23
C VAL A 68 -20.39 -20.70 -8.04
N SER A 69 -20.00 -21.55 -7.08
CA SER A 69 -20.74 -22.77 -6.74
C SER A 69 -22.01 -22.46 -5.92
N ASN A 70 -21.95 -21.48 -5.02
CA ASN A 70 -23.03 -21.08 -4.12
C ASN A 70 -23.35 -19.59 -4.28
N PRO A 71 -24.27 -19.20 -5.20
CA PRO A 71 -24.57 -17.80 -5.48
C PRO A 71 -25.11 -16.99 -4.29
N LYS A 72 -25.66 -17.66 -3.27
CA LYS A 72 -26.17 -17.05 -2.03
C LYS A 72 -25.09 -16.76 -0.99
N LEU A 73 -23.84 -17.15 -1.24
CA LEU A 73 -22.73 -16.95 -0.30
C LEU A 73 -22.46 -15.45 -0.12
N HIS A 74 -22.50 -15.00 1.13
CA HIS A 74 -22.12 -13.64 1.50
C HIS A 74 -20.59 -13.51 1.51
N ILE A 75 -20.07 -12.48 0.83
CA ILE A 75 -18.65 -12.12 0.88
C ILE A 75 -18.49 -11.00 1.90
N PRO A 76 -17.82 -11.24 3.05
CA PRO A 76 -17.64 -10.24 4.08
C PRO A 76 -16.71 -9.13 3.60
N PHE A 77 -16.84 -7.96 4.22
CA PHE A 77 -15.95 -6.84 3.95
C PHE A 77 -14.65 -6.99 4.75
N ILE A 78 -13.52 -7.09 4.03
CA ILE A 78 -12.21 -7.36 4.65
C ILE A 78 -11.27 -6.16 4.49
N ILE A 79 -10.71 -5.69 5.61
CA ILE A 79 -9.68 -4.65 5.69
C ILE A 79 -8.48 -5.17 6.47
N VAL A 80 -7.28 -4.78 6.06
CA VAL A 80 -6.06 -4.92 6.89
C VAL A 80 -5.88 -3.61 7.65
N ASP A 81 -5.96 -3.65 8.96
CA ASP A 81 -5.79 -2.45 9.78
C ASP A 81 -4.30 -2.16 10.02
N LYS A 82 -3.81 -1.02 9.51
CA LYS A 82 -2.42 -0.57 9.70
C LYS A 82 -2.05 -0.25 11.15
N ARG A 83 -3.04 -0.01 12.02
CA ARG A 83 -2.80 0.33 13.43
C ARG A 83 -2.57 -0.92 14.27
N SER A 84 -3.44 -1.92 14.10
CA SER A 84 -3.39 -3.16 14.88
C SER A 84 -2.67 -4.32 14.18
N LEU A 85 -2.39 -4.18 12.88
CA LEU A 85 -1.84 -5.23 12.01
C LEU A 85 -2.70 -6.50 12.00
N ARG A 86 -4.00 -6.33 12.21
CA ARG A 86 -5.01 -7.39 12.21
C ARG A 86 -5.91 -7.28 10.99
N LEU A 87 -6.55 -8.39 10.64
CA LEU A 87 -7.64 -8.38 9.67
C LEU A 87 -8.93 -7.99 10.36
N ARG A 88 -9.58 -6.95 9.84
CA ARG A 88 -10.96 -6.63 10.18
C ARG A 88 -11.88 -7.27 9.16
N ILE A 89 -12.68 -8.23 9.62
CA ILE A 89 -13.70 -8.93 8.83
C ILE A 89 -15.05 -8.45 9.34
N ASP A 90 -15.70 -7.60 8.55
CA ASP A 90 -16.88 -6.81 8.92
C ASP A 90 -16.67 -5.98 10.20
N LYS A 91 -17.04 -6.54 11.36
CA LYS A 91 -16.93 -5.91 12.69
C LYS A 91 -15.91 -6.61 13.60
N GLU A 92 -15.39 -7.76 13.21
CA GLU A 92 -14.49 -8.59 14.01
C GLU A 92 -13.03 -8.32 13.65
N TYR A 93 -12.15 -8.22 14.65
CA TYR A 93 -10.71 -8.12 14.46
C TYR A 93 -10.06 -9.48 14.75
N VAL A 94 -9.36 -10.02 13.74
CA VAL A 94 -8.79 -11.36 13.76
C VAL A 94 -7.28 -11.27 13.52
N MET A 95 -6.50 -12.06 14.25
CA MET A 95 -5.06 -12.18 14.02
C MET A 95 -4.78 -12.84 12.66
N LEU A 96 -3.59 -12.63 12.09
CA LEU A 96 -3.26 -13.20 10.80
C LEU A 96 -3.27 -14.74 10.84
N ASP A 97 -2.69 -15.33 11.88
CA ASP A 97 -2.64 -16.80 12.06
C ASP A 97 -4.04 -17.40 12.20
N ASP A 98 -4.88 -16.81 13.06
CA ASP A 98 -6.28 -17.23 13.23
C ASP A 98 -7.05 -17.16 11.90
N ALA A 99 -6.81 -16.12 11.09
CA ALA A 99 -7.44 -15.98 9.79
C ALA A 99 -6.92 -17.02 8.78
N THR A 100 -5.63 -17.34 8.77
CA THR A 100 -5.08 -18.42 7.92
C THR A 100 -5.70 -19.77 8.26
N ALA A 101 -5.85 -20.08 9.55
CA ALA A 101 -6.50 -21.29 10.01
C ALA A 101 -7.99 -21.31 9.66
N ARG A 102 -8.71 -20.21 9.94
CA ARG A 102 -10.16 -20.09 9.71
C ARG A 102 -10.55 -20.25 8.23
N TYR A 103 -9.74 -19.71 7.32
CA TYR A 103 -10.00 -19.80 5.88
C TYR A 103 -9.22 -20.92 5.19
N GLY A 104 -8.43 -21.71 5.93
CA GLY A 104 -7.63 -22.82 5.40
C GLY A 104 -6.69 -22.36 4.29
N ILE A 105 -5.92 -21.29 4.54
CA ILE A 105 -4.94 -20.74 3.60
C ILE A 105 -3.55 -21.15 4.08
N ALA A 106 -2.82 -21.87 3.22
CA ALA A 106 -1.45 -22.28 3.51
C ALA A 106 -0.50 -21.07 3.58
N ALA A 107 0.45 -21.10 4.51
CA ALA A 107 1.46 -20.05 4.66
C ALA A 107 2.27 -19.83 3.37
N GLU A 108 2.56 -20.91 2.63
CA GLU A 108 3.24 -20.87 1.34
C GLU A 108 2.47 -20.08 0.27
N ALA A 109 1.14 -20.19 0.26
CA ALA A 109 0.31 -19.43 -0.68
C ALA A 109 0.38 -17.92 -0.39
N VAL A 110 0.47 -17.54 0.88
CA VAL A 110 0.59 -16.14 1.31
C VAL A 110 1.94 -15.56 0.86
N THR A 111 3.03 -16.29 1.05
CA THR A 111 4.36 -15.83 0.65
C THR A 111 4.48 -15.72 -0.87
N GLU A 112 3.89 -16.65 -1.63
CA GLU A 112 3.86 -16.60 -3.08
C GLU A 112 3.02 -15.41 -3.62
N ASP A 113 1.81 -15.18 -3.08
CA ASP A 113 0.99 -14.03 -3.48
C ASP A 113 1.67 -12.70 -3.17
N ARG A 114 2.34 -12.61 -2.02
CA ARG A 114 3.16 -11.44 -1.65
C ARG A 114 4.27 -11.21 -2.68
N ALA A 115 5.03 -12.24 -3.04
CA ALA A 115 6.10 -12.13 -4.03
C ALA A 115 5.55 -11.74 -5.41
N ARG A 116 4.43 -12.34 -5.85
CA ARG A 116 3.77 -12.04 -7.11
C ARG A 116 3.30 -10.58 -7.18
N HIS A 117 2.63 -10.11 -6.12
CA HIS A 117 2.10 -8.75 -6.07
C HIS A 117 3.19 -7.69 -6.00
N ASN A 118 4.31 -7.99 -5.32
CA ASN A 118 5.47 -7.11 -5.31
C ASN A 118 6.09 -6.98 -6.71
N ARG A 119 6.17 -8.07 -7.49
CA ARG A 119 6.68 -8.03 -8.88
C ARG A 119 5.81 -7.20 -9.82
N VAL A 120 4.48 -7.24 -9.65
CA VAL A 120 3.54 -6.50 -10.50
C VAL A 120 3.54 -5.00 -10.19
N ASN A 121 3.76 -4.61 -8.93
CA ASN A 121 3.73 -3.21 -8.50
C ASN A 121 5.09 -2.54 -8.39
N THR A 122 6.21 -3.27 -8.46
CA THR A 122 7.47 -2.65 -8.84
C THR A 122 7.32 -2.12 -10.26
N PRO A 123 7.50 -0.82 -10.49
CA PRO A 123 7.73 -0.34 -11.84
C PRO A 123 8.90 -1.17 -12.35
N THR A 124 8.68 -1.94 -13.42
CA THR A 124 9.78 -2.53 -14.16
C THR A 124 10.59 -1.33 -14.60
N ASP A 125 11.71 -1.11 -13.92
CA ASP A 125 12.62 -0.04 -14.22
C ASP A 125 13.03 -0.27 -15.68
N ARG A 126 12.43 0.48 -16.61
CA ARG A 126 12.85 0.56 -18.01
C ARG A 126 14.19 1.30 -18.10
N ARG A 127 15.11 0.95 -17.20
CA ARG A 127 16.50 1.37 -17.11
C ARG A 127 17.41 0.16 -17.29
N ALA A 128 17.01 -0.79 -18.14
CA ALA A 128 17.99 -1.55 -18.89
C ALA A 128 18.65 -0.55 -19.88
N GLY A 129 19.80 -0.03 -19.49
CA GLY A 129 20.55 0.97 -20.22
C GLY A 129 20.89 0.53 -21.63
N SER A 130 20.17 1.06 -22.61
CA SER A 130 20.77 1.39 -23.90
C SER A 130 21.30 2.81 -23.77
N LYS A 131 22.62 2.96 -23.58
CA LYS A 131 23.31 4.24 -23.70
C LYS A 131 23.08 4.75 -25.13
N ARG A 132 22.03 5.55 -25.35
CA ARG A 132 21.97 6.40 -26.54
C ARG A 132 23.02 7.51 -26.33
N PRO A 133 24.03 7.66 -27.20
CA PRO A 133 24.88 8.84 -27.14
C PRO A 133 24.00 10.07 -27.37
N GLY A 134 23.98 10.98 -26.40
CA GLY A 134 23.29 12.26 -26.54
C GLY A 134 24.00 13.12 -27.58
N PRO A 135 23.28 13.91 -28.39
CA PRO A 135 23.90 14.81 -29.34
C PRO A 135 24.66 15.91 -28.59
N SER A 136 25.90 16.15 -29.00
CA SER A 136 26.77 17.22 -28.50
C SER A 136 26.06 18.58 -28.67
N PHE A 137 25.61 19.17 -27.57
CA PHE A 137 25.12 20.53 -27.55
C PHE A 137 26.25 21.43 -27.04
N GLU A 138 26.98 22.07 -27.95
CA GLU A 138 27.82 23.23 -27.63
C GLU A 138 26.89 24.35 -27.14
N GLY A 139 26.88 24.59 -25.83
CA GLY A 139 26.30 25.79 -25.25
C GLY A 139 27.25 26.99 -25.40
N PRO A 140 26.74 28.23 -25.48
CA PRO A 140 27.53 29.41 -25.79
C PRO A 140 28.47 29.75 -24.62
N GLY A 141 29.77 29.91 -24.94
CA GLY A 141 30.82 30.21 -23.98
C GLY A 141 30.70 31.62 -23.41
N ASN A 142 30.49 31.71 -22.10
CA ASN A 142 30.53 32.98 -21.38
C ASN A 142 31.98 33.31 -21.00
N LYS A 143 32.65 34.15 -21.79
CA LYS A 143 33.94 34.75 -21.41
C LYS A 143 33.66 35.89 -20.45
N LEU A 144 34.01 35.73 -19.17
CA LEU A 144 34.23 36.86 -18.27
C LEU A 144 35.72 37.22 -18.30
N PRO A 145 36.09 38.50 -18.43
CA PRO A 145 37.49 38.91 -18.37
C PRO A 145 37.96 38.88 -16.92
N ARG A 146 39.17 38.35 -16.70
CA ARG A 146 39.95 38.63 -15.50
C ARG A 146 41.19 39.40 -15.93
N ASN A 147 41.42 40.48 -15.17
CA ASN A 147 42.45 41.52 -15.27
C ASN A 147 43.83 41.02 -15.69
#